data_AF-A0A947GID6-F1
#
_entry.id   AF-A0A947GID6-F1
#
_cell.length_a   1.000
_cell.length_b   1.000
_cell.length_c   1.000
_cell.angle_alpha   90.00
_cell.angle_beta   90.00
_cell.angle_gamma   90.00
#
_symmetry.space_group_name_H-M   'P 1'
#
loop_
_entity.id
_entity.type
_entity.pdbx_description
1 polymer ?
#
loop_
_entity_poly.entity_id
_entity_poly.type
_entity_poly.pdbx_seq_one_letter_code
_entity_poly.pdbx_strand_id
1 'polypeptide(L)'
;MGVSKVKRYFLWLCLGLSLAIFSCQQRTAVPRVPIPVVNAALIDQPLVPLSQPGPWAEVSHLISYDNRLWFANSMLFNNHNSADIYSYGPGANDTRLEQHLFSQSAGEPVVSEGLLYWPFEDPRFSADLGEYMVTNGDQWQWHILPEGEAFHVHAMENHGNYLWAATGAWSGGLQRSSDGGKMWELVYTYPTPDRRVSRVTNLVSLDDDHLLAEIMAVHEQGSKVLMWQGDDFQAIDSWPDGKRVKSLTAFQGHGYGVNQNRDDSYSVWRTDGTLTEPVTALDGHYIRAFAATETTLWAVSSTQSDGYLWRSDDGMVWTAVQQFTDMRPLDVAIHTGQVYVGGQGNNGKGVLWGPPTPQVLSTNQQSKLTLTGPLPADPLPADPLPKDPLPKDPLPQQVIASGDTQALEAILTSPITYTDGNAQDVLATALLPSATDADPAVGQQLTSYLTQALPVKSAQLFENNASAPATHVSQWYLLWAMGLNGHGQVPIELLQQSWTEPANDREKYWHPAPAAAWTAARLGQDDEATITAIIERLTTQEDPLWLVGDFVGALHALTGEQYGYDVSAWQQWWEEQKE
;
A
#
# COMPACT_ATOMS: atom_id res chain seq x y z
N MET A 1 -37.11 -4.57 17.47
CA MET A 1 -36.86 -5.18 16.15
C MET A 1 -36.28 -4.08 15.29
N GLY A 2 -34.99 -3.83 15.20
CA GLY A 2 -33.79 -4.66 15.38
C GLY A 2 -33.00 -4.50 14.08
N VAL A 3 -31.75 -4.01 14.17
CA VAL A 3 -30.80 -3.71 13.06
C VAL A 3 -30.95 -2.31 12.41
N SER A 4 -30.24 -1.28 12.91
CA SER A 4 -29.84 -0.07 12.12
C SER A 4 -28.88 0.91 12.84
N LYS A 5 -27.97 0.46 13.72
CA LYS A 5 -27.11 1.38 14.53
C LYS A 5 -25.61 1.07 14.48
N VAL A 6 -25.13 0.50 13.37
CA VAL A 6 -23.82 -0.19 13.31
C VAL A 6 -22.66 0.64 12.77
N LYS A 7 -22.76 1.52 11.75
CA LYS A 7 -21.52 2.10 11.12
C LYS A 7 -21.30 3.62 11.31
N ARG A 8 -21.73 4.21 12.44
CA ARG A 8 -21.60 5.67 12.74
C ARG A 8 -20.17 6.21 13.01
N TYR A 9 -19.10 5.41 12.90
CA TYR A 9 -17.77 5.78 13.44
C TYR A 9 -16.58 5.64 12.46
N PHE A 10 -16.82 5.56 11.16
CA PHE A 10 -15.76 5.49 10.13
C PHE A 10 -14.67 6.58 10.29
N LEU A 11 -15.01 7.74 10.87
CA LEU A 11 -14.15 8.92 10.82
C LEU A 11 -13.26 9.22 12.03
N TRP A 12 -13.33 8.47 13.13
CA TRP A 12 -12.24 8.54 14.14
C TRP A 12 -10.99 7.79 13.68
N LEU A 13 -11.10 6.95 12.63
CA LEU A 13 -10.01 6.07 12.20
C LEU A 13 -9.05 6.71 11.20
N CYS A 14 -9.53 7.57 10.28
CA CYS A 14 -8.65 8.43 9.48
C CYS A 14 -8.09 9.63 10.28
N LEU A 15 -8.59 9.91 11.49
CA LEU A 15 -8.12 10.99 12.38
C LEU A 15 -7.39 10.49 13.64
N GLY A 16 -7.31 9.18 13.87
CA GLY A 16 -6.88 8.57 15.13
C GLY A 16 -5.37 8.51 15.38
N LEU A 17 -4.56 9.20 14.59
CA LEU A 17 -3.09 9.25 14.76
C LEU A 17 -2.53 10.65 14.49
N SER A 18 -3.16 11.69 15.04
CA SER A 18 -2.58 13.04 15.13
C SER A 18 -3.17 13.84 16.30
N LEU A 19 -3.09 13.30 17.52
CA LEU A 19 -3.18 14.13 18.73
C LEU A 19 -1.78 14.68 19.03
N ALA A 20 -1.50 15.87 18.51
CA ALA A 20 -0.47 16.73 19.07
C ALA A 20 -0.89 17.07 20.51
N ILE A 21 -0.38 16.29 21.47
CA ILE A 21 -0.46 16.59 22.89
C ILE A 21 0.47 17.77 23.15
N PHE A 22 -0.01 19.00 22.98
CA PHE A 22 0.51 20.14 23.74
C PHE A 22 -0.10 20.07 25.14
N SER A 23 0.33 19.08 25.92
CA SER A 23 0.14 19.08 27.37
C SER A 23 1.46 19.50 27.98
N CYS A 24 1.44 20.66 28.63
CA CYS A 24 2.53 21.18 29.43
C CYS A 24 2.71 20.25 30.65
N GLN A 25 3.34 19.10 30.47
CA GLN A 25 3.75 18.21 31.56
C GLN A 25 5.15 18.59 32.02
N GLN A 26 5.25 18.83 33.33
CA GLN A 26 6.50 19.05 34.03
C GLN A 26 7.48 17.92 33.68
N ARG A 27 8.61 18.29 33.08
CA ARG A 27 9.72 17.39 32.73
C ARG A 27 10.25 16.70 33.99
N THR A 28 9.73 15.53 34.32
CA THR A 28 10.52 14.52 35.00
C THR A 28 11.57 14.04 34.01
N ALA A 29 12.84 14.03 34.42
CA ALA A 29 13.95 13.63 33.56
C ALA A 29 13.67 12.24 32.97
N VAL A 30 13.43 12.17 31.66
CA VAL A 30 13.40 10.90 30.92
C VAL A 30 14.76 10.25 31.14
N PRO A 31 14.82 8.97 31.58
CA PRO A 31 16.09 8.26 31.69
C PRO A 31 16.81 8.39 30.36
N ARG A 32 18.07 8.85 30.36
CA ARG A 32 18.88 8.87 29.14
C ARG A 32 19.09 7.42 28.71
N VAL A 33 18.50 7.06 27.57
CA VAL A 33 18.84 5.82 26.86
C VAL A 33 20.36 5.86 26.61
N PRO A 34 21.12 4.82 27.00
CA PRO A 34 22.55 4.77 26.73
C PRO A 34 22.82 4.92 25.23
N ILE A 35 23.77 5.78 24.86
CA ILE A 35 24.26 5.84 23.49
C ILE A 35 25.10 4.57 23.25
N PRO A 36 24.76 3.72 22.28
CA PRO A 36 25.49 2.50 22.04
C PRO A 36 26.88 2.81 21.48
N VAL A 37 27.87 2.00 21.85
CA VAL A 37 29.20 2.05 21.22
C VAL A 37 29.11 1.36 19.87
N VAL A 38 29.38 2.11 18.80
CA VAL A 38 29.35 1.58 17.44
C VAL A 38 30.58 0.73 17.17
N ASN A 39 30.37 -0.53 16.78
CA ASN A 39 31.43 -1.43 16.33
C ASN A 39 31.38 -1.61 14.80
N ALA A 40 31.98 -0.66 14.08
CA ALA A 40 32.01 -0.67 12.62
C ALA A 40 32.83 -1.81 12.00
N ALA A 41 33.59 -2.59 12.80
CA ALA A 41 34.33 -3.74 12.29
C ALA A 41 33.43 -4.95 11.95
N LEU A 42 32.15 -4.90 12.34
CA LEU A 42 31.16 -5.95 12.09
C LEU A 42 30.31 -5.70 10.83
N ILE A 43 30.66 -4.69 10.04
CA ILE A 43 30.09 -4.45 8.72
C ILE A 43 31.24 -4.25 7.73
N ASP A 44 31.13 -4.86 6.54
CA ASP A 44 32.21 -4.86 5.55
C ASP A 44 32.57 -3.45 5.11
N GLN A 45 31.55 -2.62 4.85
CA GLN A 45 31.69 -1.21 4.54
C GLN A 45 30.54 -0.42 5.18
N PRO A 46 30.81 0.80 5.70
CA PRO A 46 29.75 1.69 6.14
C PRO A 46 28.78 1.97 5.00
N LEU A 47 27.47 1.92 5.29
CA LEU A 47 26.44 2.27 4.35
C LEU A 47 26.49 3.76 4.03
N VAL A 48 26.22 4.11 2.78
CA VAL A 48 26.17 5.48 2.26
C VAL A 48 24.81 5.74 1.60
N PRO A 49 24.35 6.99 1.47
CA PRO A 49 23.19 7.31 0.66
C PRO A 49 23.43 6.89 -0.80
N LEU A 50 22.48 6.16 -1.37
CA LEU A 50 22.52 5.66 -2.75
C LEU A 50 21.50 6.38 -3.64
N SER A 51 20.32 6.67 -3.11
CA SER A 51 19.22 7.26 -3.87
C SER A 51 18.28 8.09 -3.00
N GLN A 52 17.63 9.08 -3.62
CA GLN A 52 16.56 9.92 -3.05
C GLN A 52 15.39 9.97 -4.03
N PRO A 53 14.59 8.88 -4.10
CA PRO A 53 13.49 8.74 -5.04
C PRO A 53 12.36 9.73 -4.75
N GLY A 54 11.65 10.10 -5.82
CA GLY A 54 10.36 10.78 -5.76
C GLY A 54 10.32 12.07 -4.91
N PRO A 55 9.10 12.50 -4.57
CA PRO A 55 8.88 13.61 -3.67
C PRO A 55 8.53 13.16 -2.25
N TRP A 56 8.20 11.89 -2.02
CA TRP A 56 7.65 11.44 -0.75
C TRP A 56 8.73 11.29 0.32
N ALA A 57 8.32 11.41 1.57
CA ALA A 57 9.24 11.57 2.69
C ALA A 57 9.89 10.26 3.15
N GLU A 58 9.32 9.10 2.82
CA GLU A 58 9.75 7.82 3.37
C GLU A 58 10.14 6.84 2.26
N VAL A 59 11.22 6.08 2.48
CA VAL A 59 11.54 4.85 1.76
C VAL A 59 11.34 3.69 2.73
N SER A 60 10.44 2.76 2.39
CA SER A 60 10.05 1.61 3.21
C SER A 60 9.60 0.44 2.35
N HIS A 61 9.25 -0.68 2.99
CA HIS A 61 8.79 -1.92 2.36
C HIS A 61 9.83 -2.44 1.35
N LEU A 62 11.08 -2.51 1.79
CA LEU A 62 12.20 -2.96 0.97
C LEU A 62 12.11 -4.47 0.73
N ILE A 63 12.23 -4.89 -0.51
CA ILE A 63 12.25 -6.31 -0.88
C ILE A 63 13.20 -6.58 -2.04
N SER A 64 13.90 -7.70 -1.98
CA SER A 64 14.76 -8.17 -3.06
C SER A 64 13.94 -8.90 -4.12
N TYR A 65 14.00 -8.45 -5.37
CA TYR A 65 13.31 -9.11 -6.48
C TYR A 65 14.04 -8.85 -7.81
N ASP A 66 14.20 -9.90 -8.63
CA ASP A 66 14.87 -9.88 -9.94
C ASP A 66 16.18 -9.05 -10.01
N ASN A 67 17.16 -9.41 -9.16
CA ASN A 67 18.48 -8.74 -9.09
C ASN A 67 18.44 -7.23 -8.77
N ARG A 68 17.30 -6.75 -8.27
CA ARG A 68 17.11 -5.36 -7.83
C ARG A 68 16.54 -5.34 -6.42
N LEU A 69 16.74 -4.20 -5.76
CA LEU A 69 16.09 -3.88 -4.50
C LEU A 69 14.90 -3.00 -4.80
N TRP A 70 13.70 -3.51 -4.55
CA TRP A 70 12.44 -2.79 -4.71
C TRP A 70 12.02 -2.16 -3.39
N PHE A 71 11.33 -1.03 -3.45
CA PHE A 71 10.86 -0.31 -2.27
C PHE A 71 9.74 0.66 -2.61
N ALA A 72 8.92 0.99 -1.62
CA ALA A 72 7.98 2.08 -1.71
C ALA A 72 8.64 3.40 -1.34
N ASN A 73 8.46 4.43 -2.17
CA ASN A 73 8.54 5.82 -1.74
C ASN A 73 7.11 6.29 -1.43
N SER A 74 6.80 6.51 -0.15
CA SER A 74 5.45 6.87 0.27
C SER A 74 5.48 7.72 1.54
N MET A 75 4.30 8.13 2.03
CA MET A 75 4.19 8.80 3.32
C MET A 75 2.80 8.57 3.92
N LEU A 76 2.72 7.93 5.09
CA LEU A 76 1.45 7.62 5.75
C LEU A 76 0.94 8.82 6.57
N PHE A 77 0.08 9.66 5.97
CA PHE A 77 -0.66 10.73 6.66
C PHE A 77 -2.00 11.02 5.96
N ASN A 78 -2.94 11.65 6.68
CA ASN A 78 -4.28 12.10 6.21
C ASN A 78 -4.28 12.87 4.87
N ASN A 79 -3.12 13.36 4.43
CA ASN A 79 -2.94 14.31 3.34
C ASN A 79 -2.32 13.69 2.08
N HIS A 80 -1.94 12.40 2.08
CA HIS A 80 -1.22 11.78 0.97
C HIS A 80 -1.95 10.56 0.44
N ASN A 81 -2.15 10.53 -0.88
CA ASN A 81 -2.83 9.45 -1.62
C ASN A 81 -1.90 8.83 -2.68
N SER A 82 -0.59 8.98 -2.52
CA SER A 82 0.38 8.49 -3.50
C SER A 82 1.48 7.69 -2.82
N ALA A 83 1.67 6.48 -3.34
CA ALA A 83 2.78 5.60 -3.05
C ALA A 83 3.36 5.15 -4.39
N ASP A 84 4.66 5.34 -4.55
CA ASP A 84 5.39 4.98 -5.75
C ASP A 84 6.27 3.80 -5.45
N ILE A 85 6.23 2.78 -6.30
CA ILE A 85 7.18 1.68 -6.26
C ILE A 85 8.37 2.04 -7.12
N TYR A 86 9.53 1.93 -6.52
CA TYR A 86 10.82 2.13 -7.15
C TYR A 86 11.65 0.87 -7.03
N SER A 87 12.63 0.73 -7.92
CA SER A 87 13.68 -0.25 -7.78
C SER A 87 15.07 0.37 -7.92
N TYR A 88 16.03 -0.14 -7.17
CA TYR A 88 17.44 0.19 -7.25
C TYR A 88 18.24 -1.00 -7.76
N GLY A 89 19.08 -0.78 -8.77
CA GLY A 89 20.00 -1.76 -9.31
C GLY A 89 21.42 -1.51 -8.82
N PRO A 90 21.94 -2.23 -7.82
CA PRO A 90 23.29 -1.99 -7.30
C PRO A 90 24.38 -2.12 -8.36
N GLY A 91 24.22 -3.05 -9.32
CA GLY A 91 25.18 -3.25 -10.39
C GLY A 91 25.28 -2.09 -11.39
N ALA A 92 24.15 -1.42 -11.66
CA ALA A 92 24.07 -0.29 -12.60
C ALA A 92 24.11 1.08 -11.89
N ASN A 93 23.97 1.09 -10.57
CA ASN A 93 23.79 2.29 -9.76
C ASN A 93 22.63 3.17 -10.23
N ASP A 94 21.51 2.56 -10.59
CA ASP A 94 20.33 3.23 -11.14
C ASP A 94 19.11 3.05 -10.23
N THR A 95 18.27 4.09 -10.15
CA THR A 95 16.96 4.03 -9.50
C THR A 95 15.89 4.30 -10.55
N ARG A 96 14.84 3.48 -10.57
CA ARG A 96 13.77 3.56 -11.56
C ARG A 96 12.43 3.63 -10.86
N LEU A 97 11.54 4.50 -11.34
CA LEU A 97 10.12 4.45 -11.00
C LEU A 97 9.54 3.25 -11.75
N GLU A 98 8.95 2.32 -11.02
CA GLU A 98 8.42 1.07 -11.56
C GLU A 98 6.90 1.06 -11.61
N GLN A 99 6.22 1.69 -10.63
CA GLN A 99 4.77 1.79 -10.63
C GLN A 99 4.26 2.91 -9.73
N HIS A 100 3.20 3.59 -10.15
CA HIS A 100 2.38 4.41 -9.26
C HIS A 100 1.22 3.56 -8.73
N LEU A 101 1.09 3.43 -7.40
CA LEU A 101 0.06 2.57 -6.81
C LEU A 101 -1.30 3.26 -6.70
N PHE A 102 -1.38 4.57 -6.94
CA PHE A 102 -2.58 5.33 -6.61
C PHE A 102 -3.00 4.99 -5.17
N SER A 103 -2.14 5.16 -4.15
CA SER A 103 -2.44 4.65 -2.80
C SER A 103 -1.96 5.57 -1.70
N GLN A 104 -2.63 5.64 -0.54
CA GLN A 104 -2.10 6.37 0.62
C GLN A 104 -0.85 5.69 1.21
N SER A 105 -0.71 4.38 1.01
CA SER A 105 0.43 3.63 1.51
C SER A 105 0.62 2.29 0.79
N ALA A 106 1.86 1.83 0.78
CA ALA A 106 2.22 0.48 0.41
C ALA A 106 2.14 -0.42 1.66
N GLY A 107 1.67 -1.64 1.49
CA GLY A 107 1.80 -2.69 2.50
C GLY A 107 3.10 -3.49 2.32
N GLU A 108 3.28 -4.51 3.16
CA GLU A 108 4.44 -5.41 3.10
C GLU A 108 4.33 -6.35 1.88
N PRO A 109 5.26 -6.25 0.91
CA PRO A 109 5.21 -7.05 -0.32
C PRO A 109 5.76 -8.45 -0.11
N VAL A 110 5.48 -9.34 -1.05
CA VAL A 110 6.01 -10.71 -1.05
C VAL A 110 6.40 -11.16 -2.45
N VAL A 111 7.47 -11.96 -2.53
CA VAL A 111 7.79 -12.72 -3.74
C VAL A 111 7.24 -14.14 -3.60
N SER A 112 6.38 -14.54 -4.52
CA SER A 112 5.82 -15.89 -4.58
C SER A 112 5.79 -16.39 -6.01
N GLU A 113 6.23 -17.63 -6.24
CA GLU A 113 6.25 -18.27 -7.56
C GLU A 113 6.91 -17.42 -8.67
N GLY A 114 7.95 -16.66 -8.31
CA GLY A 114 8.68 -15.80 -9.26
C GLY A 114 8.00 -14.46 -9.58
N LEU A 115 6.87 -14.15 -8.94
CA LEU A 115 6.16 -12.87 -9.07
C LEU A 115 6.30 -12.06 -7.78
N LEU A 116 6.28 -10.73 -7.93
CA LEU A 116 6.24 -9.79 -6.82
C LEU A 116 4.81 -9.28 -6.63
N TYR A 117 4.26 -9.48 -5.44
CA TYR A 117 2.93 -9.03 -5.03
C TYR A 117 3.09 -7.84 -4.08
N TRP A 118 2.36 -6.77 -4.36
CA TRP A 118 2.44 -5.53 -3.61
C TRP A 118 1.05 -5.12 -3.11
N PRO A 119 0.71 -5.35 -1.83
CA PRO A 119 -0.54 -4.91 -1.25
C PRO A 119 -0.53 -3.40 -1.00
N PHE A 120 -1.69 -2.74 -1.05
CA PHE A 120 -1.76 -1.30 -0.82
C PHE A 120 -3.12 -0.81 -0.28
N GLU A 121 -3.16 0.45 0.13
CA GLU A 121 -4.31 1.15 0.71
C GLU A 121 -4.81 2.28 -0.23
N ASP A 122 -5.69 1.96 -1.19
CA ASP A 122 -6.40 3.01 -1.96
C ASP A 122 -7.86 3.22 -1.51
N PRO A 123 -8.12 4.16 -0.59
CA PRO A 123 -9.47 4.46 -0.10
C PRO A 123 -10.42 4.99 -1.18
N ARG A 124 -9.91 5.36 -2.37
CA ARG A 124 -10.75 5.74 -3.51
C ARG A 124 -11.51 4.51 -4.00
N PHE A 125 -10.79 3.41 -4.25
CA PHE A 125 -11.33 2.18 -4.82
C PHE A 125 -11.84 1.19 -3.77
N SER A 126 -11.22 1.18 -2.59
CA SER A 126 -11.31 0.09 -1.61
C SER A 126 -12.32 0.29 -0.49
N ALA A 127 -13.43 1.01 -0.73
CA ALA A 127 -14.54 1.05 0.22
C ALA A 127 -15.29 -0.30 0.25
N ASP A 128 -14.64 -1.33 0.80
CA ASP A 128 -15.06 -2.71 1.06
C ASP A 128 -14.35 -3.83 0.25
N LEU A 129 -13.29 -3.52 -0.52
CA LEU A 129 -12.50 -4.49 -1.29
C LEU A 129 -11.00 -4.35 -1.01
N GLY A 130 -10.28 -5.46 -0.82
CA GLY A 130 -8.82 -5.44 -0.67
C GLY A 130 -8.12 -5.37 -2.03
N GLU A 131 -6.97 -4.72 -2.13
CA GLU A 131 -6.27 -4.51 -3.40
C GLU A 131 -4.78 -4.81 -3.30
N TYR A 132 -4.23 -5.31 -4.40
CA TYR A 132 -2.80 -5.53 -4.57
C TYR A 132 -2.40 -5.45 -6.04
N MET A 133 -1.14 -5.11 -6.29
CA MET A 133 -0.51 -5.19 -7.61
C MET A 133 0.33 -6.46 -7.71
N VAL A 134 0.47 -7.01 -8.90
CA VAL A 134 1.36 -8.15 -9.21
C VAL A 134 2.26 -7.78 -10.37
N THR A 135 3.54 -8.12 -10.28
CA THR A 135 4.50 -7.93 -11.37
C THR A 135 5.45 -9.10 -11.54
N ASN A 136 5.87 -9.29 -12.79
CA ASN A 136 6.98 -10.17 -13.16
C ASN A 136 8.32 -9.42 -13.31
N GLY A 137 8.36 -8.13 -12.93
CA GLY A 137 9.51 -7.23 -13.07
C GLY A 137 9.38 -6.22 -14.21
N ASP A 138 8.54 -6.52 -15.21
CA ASP A 138 8.34 -5.67 -16.39
C ASP A 138 6.87 -5.23 -16.55
N GLN A 139 5.92 -6.14 -16.26
CA GLN A 139 4.50 -5.93 -16.47
C GLN A 139 3.76 -5.93 -15.15
N TRP A 140 2.85 -4.96 -14.98
CA TRP A 140 2.02 -4.84 -13.79
C TRP A 140 0.57 -5.20 -14.06
N GLN A 141 -0.04 -5.85 -13.08
CA GLN A 141 -1.47 -6.09 -13.05
C GLN A 141 -2.03 -5.68 -11.70
N TRP A 142 -3.20 -5.06 -11.74
CA TRP A 142 -3.97 -4.76 -10.55
C TRP A 142 -4.95 -5.89 -10.27
N HIS A 143 -5.06 -6.28 -9.01
CA HIS A 143 -5.88 -7.39 -8.55
C HIS A 143 -6.71 -6.94 -7.35
N ILE A 144 -7.91 -7.50 -7.24
CA ILE A 144 -8.81 -7.31 -6.11
C ILE A 144 -8.89 -8.61 -5.32
N LEU A 145 -8.87 -8.49 -3.99
CA LEU A 145 -9.19 -9.55 -3.07
C LEU A 145 -10.72 -9.64 -2.94
N PRO A 146 -11.37 -10.67 -3.49
CA PRO A 146 -12.83 -10.71 -3.61
C PRO A 146 -13.55 -10.97 -2.28
N GLU A 147 -12.89 -11.59 -1.30
CA GLU A 147 -13.55 -12.05 -0.07
C GLU A 147 -13.11 -11.29 1.19
N GLY A 148 -14.11 -10.81 1.93
CA GLY A 148 -13.97 -10.11 3.21
C GLY A 148 -14.16 -8.61 3.07
N GLU A 149 -14.87 -7.98 4.02
CA GLU A 149 -14.85 -6.53 4.15
C GLU A 149 -13.40 -6.12 4.46
N ALA A 150 -12.71 -5.54 3.48
CA ALA A 150 -11.33 -5.08 3.58
C ALA A 150 -11.30 -3.60 3.16
N PHE A 151 -10.78 -2.72 4.01
CA PHE A 151 -10.42 -1.38 3.56
C PHE A 151 -9.07 -1.44 2.85
N HIS A 152 -8.16 -2.27 3.36
CA HIS A 152 -6.78 -2.38 2.90
C HIS A 152 -6.28 -3.82 2.98
N VAL A 153 -5.40 -4.19 2.07
CA VAL A 153 -4.47 -5.30 2.28
C VAL A 153 -3.19 -4.69 2.83
N HIS A 154 -2.76 -5.12 4.02
CA HIS A 154 -1.61 -4.54 4.72
C HIS A 154 -0.32 -5.31 4.48
N ALA A 155 -0.41 -6.62 4.31
CA ALA A 155 0.74 -7.48 4.11
C ALA A 155 0.34 -8.71 3.32
N MET A 156 1.30 -9.27 2.59
CA MET A 156 1.17 -10.57 1.96
C MET A 156 2.39 -11.42 2.33
N GLU A 157 2.24 -12.74 2.33
CA GLU A 157 3.31 -13.68 2.69
C GLU A 157 3.14 -14.99 1.92
N ASN A 158 4.25 -15.68 1.63
CA ASN A 158 4.24 -16.98 1.00
C ASN A 158 4.53 -18.04 2.06
N HIS A 159 3.58 -18.92 2.34
CA HIS A 159 3.69 -19.93 3.38
C HIS A 159 2.91 -21.20 3.03
N GLY A 160 3.54 -22.36 3.17
CA GLY A 160 2.88 -23.66 2.99
C GLY A 160 2.33 -23.93 1.57
N ASN A 161 2.95 -23.37 0.52
CA ASN A 161 2.45 -23.31 -0.87
C ASN A 161 1.20 -22.44 -1.09
N TYR A 162 0.89 -21.57 -0.14
CA TYR A 162 -0.18 -20.59 -0.27
C TYR A 162 0.39 -19.18 -0.28
N LEU A 163 -0.23 -18.34 -1.09
CA LEU A 163 -0.14 -16.89 -0.95
C LEU A 163 -1.15 -16.45 0.11
N TRP A 164 -0.69 -15.74 1.12
CA TRP A 164 -1.49 -15.21 2.21
C TRP A 164 -1.66 -13.70 2.07
N ALA A 165 -2.82 -13.20 2.45
CA ALA A 165 -3.12 -11.77 2.52
C ALA A 165 -3.66 -11.44 3.91
N ALA A 166 -3.09 -10.40 4.51
CA ALA A 166 -3.55 -9.80 5.77
C ALA A 166 -4.36 -8.55 5.46
N THR A 167 -5.62 -8.54 5.88
CA THR A 167 -6.52 -7.41 5.65
C THR A 167 -6.85 -6.65 6.92
N GLY A 168 -7.25 -5.41 6.74
CA GLY A 168 -7.82 -4.57 7.78
C GLY A 168 -9.07 -3.84 7.30
N ALA A 169 -10.15 -3.94 8.07
CA ALA A 169 -11.36 -3.12 7.91
C ALA A 169 -12.11 -2.95 9.25
N TRP A 170 -13.43 -3.14 9.26
CA TRP A 170 -14.21 -3.34 10.48
C TRP A 170 -13.68 -4.52 11.30
N SER A 171 -13.15 -5.55 10.64
CA SER A 171 -12.40 -6.63 11.27
C SER A 171 -11.11 -6.92 10.51
N GLY A 172 -10.07 -7.33 11.22
CA GLY A 172 -8.86 -7.87 10.62
C GLY A 172 -9.14 -9.27 10.07
N GLY A 173 -8.70 -9.53 8.84
CA GLY A 173 -8.90 -10.81 8.17
C GLY A 173 -7.59 -11.44 7.71
N LEU A 174 -7.64 -12.75 7.49
CA LEU A 174 -6.60 -13.50 6.79
C LEU A 174 -7.25 -14.32 5.69
N GLN A 175 -6.73 -14.17 4.49
CA GLN A 175 -7.13 -14.92 3.31
C GLN A 175 -5.92 -15.68 2.79
N ARG A 176 -6.17 -16.81 2.14
CA ARG A 176 -5.14 -17.54 1.43
C ARG A 176 -5.58 -17.93 0.02
N SER A 177 -4.60 -18.12 -0.84
CA SER A 177 -4.76 -18.55 -2.22
C SER A 177 -3.78 -19.66 -2.54
N SER A 178 -4.24 -20.73 -3.20
CA SER A 178 -3.38 -21.83 -3.68
C SER A 178 -3.05 -21.75 -5.17
N ASP A 179 -3.45 -20.68 -5.88
CA ASP A 179 -3.37 -20.60 -7.34
C ASP A 179 -2.81 -19.26 -7.86
N GLY A 180 -1.98 -18.61 -7.05
CA GLY A 180 -1.31 -17.35 -7.41
C GLY A 180 -2.21 -16.12 -7.34
N GLY A 181 -3.22 -16.16 -6.45
CA GLY A 181 -4.13 -15.04 -6.18
C GLY A 181 -5.35 -15.01 -7.08
N LYS A 182 -5.68 -16.10 -7.79
CA LYS A 182 -6.87 -16.14 -8.65
C LYS A 182 -8.12 -16.43 -7.84
N MET A 183 -8.02 -17.33 -6.87
CA MET A 183 -9.08 -17.66 -5.94
C MET A 183 -8.60 -17.49 -4.51
N TRP A 184 -9.43 -16.88 -3.68
CA TRP A 184 -9.12 -16.59 -2.29
C TRP A 184 -10.13 -17.26 -1.36
N GLU A 185 -9.64 -17.77 -0.24
CA GLU A 185 -10.43 -18.34 0.86
C GLU A 185 -10.20 -17.49 2.11
N LEU A 186 -11.27 -16.92 2.68
CA LEU A 186 -11.21 -16.34 4.03
C LEU A 186 -11.04 -17.45 5.07
N VAL A 187 -9.91 -17.45 5.78
CA VAL A 187 -9.57 -18.48 6.77
C VAL A 187 -9.64 -18.00 8.21
N TYR A 188 -9.54 -16.69 8.44
CA TYR A 188 -9.67 -16.13 9.79
C TYR A 188 -10.27 -14.74 9.76
N THR A 189 -11.09 -14.44 10.78
CA THR A 189 -11.61 -13.10 11.06
C THR A 189 -11.40 -12.81 12.53
N TYR A 190 -10.68 -11.73 12.83
CA TYR A 190 -10.49 -11.29 14.20
C TYR A 190 -11.83 -10.91 14.83
N PRO A 191 -12.13 -11.37 16.06
CA PRO A 191 -13.41 -11.10 16.74
C PRO A 191 -13.48 -9.66 17.23
N THR A 192 -13.61 -8.71 16.31
CA THR A 192 -13.62 -7.29 16.60
C THR A 192 -14.91 -6.89 17.29
N PRO A 193 -14.86 -6.25 18.47
CA PRO A 193 -16.08 -5.82 19.13
C PRO A 193 -16.83 -4.77 18.30
N ASP A 194 -18.15 -4.72 18.49
CA ASP A 194 -19.01 -3.71 17.87
C ASP A 194 -18.41 -2.31 18.00
N ARG A 195 -18.35 -1.59 16.87
CA ARG A 195 -17.85 -0.20 16.78
C ARG A 195 -16.35 -0.06 17.08
N ARG A 196 -15.59 -1.13 16.96
CA ARG A 196 -14.13 -1.11 16.92
C ARG A 196 -13.64 -1.49 15.53
N VAL A 197 -12.35 -1.30 15.32
CA VAL A 197 -11.62 -1.75 14.14
C VAL A 197 -10.43 -2.53 14.65
N SER A 198 -10.17 -3.65 13.98
CA SER A 198 -8.92 -4.38 14.08
C SER A 198 -8.30 -4.54 12.70
N ARG A 199 -7.00 -4.76 12.66
CA ARG A 199 -6.26 -5.00 11.42
C ARG A 199 -5.27 -6.12 11.65
N VAL A 200 -5.09 -6.97 10.64
CA VAL A 200 -3.88 -7.77 10.54
C VAL A 200 -2.91 -6.96 9.68
N THR A 201 -1.71 -6.68 10.18
CA THR A 201 -0.81 -5.69 9.54
C THR A 201 0.54 -6.24 9.12
N ASN A 202 0.91 -7.44 9.56
CA ASN A 202 2.17 -8.07 9.18
C ASN A 202 2.03 -9.61 9.28
N LEU A 203 2.79 -10.32 8.46
CA LEU A 203 2.84 -11.77 8.35
C LEU A 203 4.29 -12.22 8.29
N VAL A 204 4.63 -13.33 8.96
CA VAL A 204 5.94 -13.96 8.76
C VAL A 204 5.88 -15.47 8.92
N SER A 205 6.48 -16.19 7.98
CA SER A 205 6.74 -17.62 8.12
C SER A 205 7.79 -17.88 9.21
N LEU A 206 7.40 -18.54 10.29
CA LEU A 206 8.31 -18.95 11.35
C LEU A 206 9.11 -20.20 10.94
N ASP A 207 8.40 -21.16 10.37
CA ASP A 207 8.90 -22.40 9.79
C ASP A 207 7.92 -22.90 8.70
N ASP A 208 8.06 -24.16 8.28
CA ASP A 208 7.23 -24.76 7.22
C ASP A 208 5.75 -24.92 7.62
N ASP A 209 5.45 -25.00 8.91
CA ASP A 209 4.13 -25.33 9.46
C ASP A 209 3.45 -24.12 10.16
N HIS A 210 4.24 -23.14 10.60
CA HIS A 210 3.77 -22.02 11.40
C HIS A 210 3.94 -20.67 10.69
N LEU A 211 2.82 -19.97 10.54
CA LEU A 211 2.73 -18.59 10.09
C LEU A 211 2.33 -17.71 11.27
N LEU A 212 3.10 -16.65 11.53
CA LEU A 212 2.77 -15.65 12.53
C LEU A 212 2.07 -14.45 11.89
N ALA A 213 1.12 -13.86 12.60
CA ALA A 213 0.40 -12.67 12.16
C ALA A 213 0.32 -11.61 13.27
N GLU A 214 0.62 -10.35 12.94
CA GLU A 214 0.40 -9.21 13.84
C GLU A 214 -1.07 -8.78 13.84
N ILE A 215 -1.61 -8.51 15.04
CA ILE A 215 -2.88 -7.81 15.21
C ILE A 215 -2.70 -6.39 15.75
N MET A 216 -3.29 -5.42 15.06
CA MET A 216 -3.55 -4.09 15.60
C MET A 216 -4.98 -4.02 16.14
N ALA A 217 -5.12 -4.04 17.46
CA ALA A 217 -6.40 -3.91 18.16
C ALA A 217 -6.22 -3.07 19.45
N VAL A 218 -6.12 -1.75 19.27
CA VAL A 218 -5.59 -0.80 20.27
C VAL A 218 -6.36 -0.80 21.60
N HIS A 219 -7.65 -1.16 21.58
CA HIS A 219 -8.52 -1.16 22.75
C HIS A 219 -8.70 -2.54 23.40
N GLU A 220 -8.24 -3.60 22.75
CA GLU A 220 -8.48 -5.00 23.16
C GLU A 220 -7.31 -5.56 23.95
N GLN A 221 -7.58 -6.24 25.07
CA GLN A 221 -6.58 -6.89 25.91
C GLN A 221 -6.00 -8.17 25.27
N GLY A 222 -4.83 -8.59 25.74
CA GLY A 222 -4.18 -9.85 25.38
C GLY A 222 -3.10 -9.69 24.32
N SER A 223 -2.54 -10.83 23.92
CA SER A 223 -1.53 -10.91 22.87
C SER A 223 -2.00 -10.25 21.58
N LYS A 224 -1.03 -9.74 20.83
CA LYS A 224 -1.18 -9.12 19.51
C LYS A 224 -0.41 -9.87 18.43
N VAL A 225 -0.05 -11.13 18.73
CA VAL A 225 0.53 -12.07 17.78
C VAL A 225 -0.34 -13.31 17.74
N LEU A 226 -0.77 -13.68 16.53
CA LEU A 226 -1.44 -14.94 16.24
C LEU A 226 -0.44 -15.90 15.58
N MET A 227 -0.70 -17.19 15.73
CA MET A 227 0.02 -18.26 15.07
C MET A 227 -0.97 -19.22 14.40
N TRP A 228 -0.71 -19.54 13.15
CA TRP A 228 -1.39 -20.60 12.41
C TRP A 228 -1.03 -21.96 13.02
N GLN A 229 -2.04 -22.78 13.31
CA GLN A 229 -1.87 -24.15 13.84
C GLN A 229 -2.43 -25.22 12.89
N GLY A 230 -2.48 -24.95 11.59
CA GLY A 230 -2.90 -25.90 10.56
C GLY A 230 -4.38 -25.82 10.16
N ASP A 231 -5.24 -25.35 11.06
CA ASP A 231 -6.68 -25.16 10.80
C ASP A 231 -7.23 -23.78 11.21
N ASP A 232 -6.62 -23.14 12.20
CA ASP A 232 -7.03 -21.81 12.69
C ASP A 232 -5.83 -20.98 13.18
N PHE A 233 -6.05 -19.67 13.35
CA PHE A 233 -5.12 -18.77 14.01
C PHE A 233 -5.46 -18.63 15.49
N GLN A 234 -4.46 -18.86 16.34
CA GLN A 234 -4.60 -18.71 17.79
C GLN A 234 -3.62 -17.67 18.32
N ALA A 235 -4.06 -16.91 19.33
CA ALA A 235 -3.17 -15.99 20.03
C ALA A 235 -2.06 -16.76 20.76
N ILE A 236 -0.84 -16.25 20.69
CA ILE A 236 0.28 -16.77 21.50
C ILE A 236 0.12 -16.20 22.92
N ASP A 237 -0.47 -16.97 23.83
CA ASP A 237 -0.80 -16.54 25.20
C ASP A 237 0.42 -16.09 26.02
N SER A 238 1.60 -16.63 25.72
CA SER A 238 2.87 -16.23 26.37
C SER A 238 3.41 -14.89 25.88
N TRP A 239 2.90 -14.36 24.76
CA TRP A 239 3.26 -13.04 24.27
C TRP A 239 2.64 -11.94 25.14
N PRO A 240 3.39 -10.88 25.49
CA PRO A 240 2.89 -9.82 26.36
C PRO A 240 1.68 -9.06 25.78
N ASP A 241 0.83 -8.53 26.67
CA ASP A 241 -0.23 -7.59 26.29
C ASP A 241 0.35 -6.31 25.65
N GLY A 242 -0.41 -5.72 24.74
CA GLY A 242 0.00 -4.53 24.01
C GLY A 242 -1.12 -3.93 23.18
N LYS A 243 -0.80 -2.82 22.50
CA LYS A 243 -1.69 -2.18 21.53
C LYS A 243 -1.58 -2.81 20.13
N ARG A 244 -0.36 -3.24 19.75
CA ARG A 244 0.01 -3.88 18.47
C ARG A 244 1.47 -4.36 18.47
N VAL A 245 1.92 -5.05 17.42
CA VAL A 245 3.32 -5.50 17.23
C VAL A 245 3.90 -4.94 15.93
N LYS A 246 4.49 -3.75 15.97
CA LYS A 246 4.76 -2.91 14.77
C LYS A 246 5.63 -3.50 13.66
N SER A 247 6.41 -4.52 13.96
CA SER A 247 7.31 -5.18 13.03
C SER A 247 7.50 -6.60 13.52
N LEU A 248 7.53 -7.53 12.58
CA LEU A 248 7.64 -8.96 12.82
C LEU A 248 8.65 -9.55 11.82
N THR A 249 9.49 -10.48 12.27
CA THR A 249 10.40 -11.23 11.39
C THR A 249 10.70 -12.61 11.99
N ALA A 250 11.32 -13.50 11.23
CA ALA A 250 11.75 -14.81 11.70
C ALA A 250 13.26 -14.98 11.54
N PHE A 251 13.90 -15.60 12.53
CA PHE A 251 15.32 -15.91 12.51
C PHE A 251 15.62 -17.10 13.41
N GLN A 252 16.32 -18.11 12.89
CA GLN A 252 16.74 -19.31 13.62
C GLN A 252 15.61 -19.96 14.46
N GLY A 253 14.45 -20.18 13.83
CA GLY A 253 13.29 -20.82 14.45
C GLY A 253 12.57 -19.97 15.51
N HIS A 254 12.85 -18.66 15.56
CA HIS A 254 12.15 -17.73 16.45
C HIS A 254 11.54 -16.58 15.65
N GLY A 255 10.30 -16.22 15.97
CA GLY A 255 9.64 -15.00 15.53
C GLY A 255 9.99 -13.85 16.46
N TYR A 256 10.48 -12.74 15.93
CA TYR A 256 10.85 -11.53 16.66
C TYR A 256 9.84 -10.42 16.37
N GLY A 257 9.41 -9.70 17.41
CA GLY A 257 8.40 -8.66 17.26
C GLY A 257 8.61 -7.45 18.17
N VAL A 258 8.25 -6.26 17.67
CA VAL A 258 8.28 -5.01 18.44
C VAL A 258 6.91 -4.75 19.09
N ASN A 259 6.75 -5.14 20.35
CA ASN A 259 5.51 -4.91 21.09
C ASN A 259 5.37 -3.42 21.48
N GLN A 260 4.28 -2.78 21.06
CA GLN A 260 3.88 -1.48 21.59
C GLN A 260 3.05 -1.70 22.86
N ASN A 261 3.64 -1.39 24.00
CA ASN A 261 3.02 -1.55 25.31
C ASN A 261 1.87 -0.55 25.51
N ARG A 262 1.04 -0.80 26.55
CA ARG A 262 -0.12 0.06 26.88
C ARG A 262 0.25 1.50 27.21
N ASP A 263 1.43 1.71 27.78
CA ASP A 263 2.00 3.00 28.14
C ASP A 263 2.77 3.67 26.98
N ASP A 264 2.65 3.13 25.76
CA ASP A 264 3.36 3.58 24.55
C ASP A 264 4.89 3.39 24.57
N SER A 265 5.41 2.67 25.58
CA SER A 265 6.78 2.14 25.50
C SER A 265 6.86 1.00 24.49
N TYR A 266 8.08 0.70 24.05
CA TYR A 266 8.36 -0.37 23.11
C TYR A 266 9.28 -1.39 23.74
N SER A 267 9.04 -2.67 23.46
CA SER A 267 9.90 -3.76 23.89
C SER A 267 9.97 -4.81 22.79
N VAL A 268 11.13 -5.43 22.64
CA VAL A 268 11.33 -6.50 21.65
C VAL A 268 11.17 -7.84 22.36
N TRP A 269 10.43 -8.75 21.73
CA TRP A 269 10.19 -10.10 22.23
C TRP A 269 10.45 -11.09 21.10
N ARG A 270 10.80 -12.32 21.48
CA ARG A 270 10.88 -13.43 20.53
C ARG A 270 10.13 -14.65 21.03
N THR A 271 9.69 -15.50 20.11
CA THR A 271 9.01 -16.75 20.42
C THR A 271 9.29 -17.84 19.40
N ASP A 272 9.39 -19.09 19.86
CA ASP A 272 9.43 -20.29 19.01
C ASP A 272 8.02 -20.93 18.86
N GLY A 273 6.97 -20.21 19.23
CA GLY A 273 5.59 -20.70 19.29
C GLY A 273 5.22 -21.39 20.62
N THR A 274 6.20 -21.76 21.45
CA THR A 274 5.98 -22.40 22.76
C THR A 274 6.44 -21.52 23.93
N LEU A 275 7.64 -20.96 23.82
CA LEU A 275 8.25 -20.06 24.78
C LEU A 275 8.28 -18.65 24.19
N THR A 276 8.00 -17.66 25.03
CA THR A 276 8.19 -16.25 24.68
C THR A 276 9.12 -15.58 25.68
N GLU A 277 10.12 -14.86 25.17
CA GLU A 277 11.17 -14.24 25.99
C GLU A 277 11.50 -12.81 25.51
N PRO A 278 11.84 -11.90 26.43
CA PRO A 278 12.19 -10.53 26.09
C PRO A 278 13.62 -10.44 25.54
N VAL A 279 13.82 -9.58 24.54
CA VAL A 279 15.13 -9.23 23.97
C VAL A 279 15.56 -7.88 24.54
N THR A 280 16.09 -7.89 25.77
CA THR A 280 16.39 -6.66 26.54
C THR A 280 17.60 -5.87 26.03
N ALA A 281 18.42 -6.46 25.15
CA ALA A 281 19.61 -5.80 24.60
C ALA A 281 19.28 -4.56 23.75
N LEU A 282 18.03 -4.41 23.31
CA LEU A 282 17.53 -3.29 22.51
C LEU A 282 16.67 -2.31 23.33
N ASP A 283 16.56 -2.50 24.65
CA ASP A 283 15.71 -1.68 25.51
C ASP A 283 16.05 -0.18 25.42
N GLY A 284 15.01 0.65 25.33
CA GLY A 284 15.16 2.10 25.17
C GLY A 284 15.40 2.56 23.73
N HIS A 285 15.66 1.66 22.79
CA HIS A 285 15.76 1.98 21.37
C HIS A 285 14.45 1.67 20.66
N TYR A 286 13.93 2.66 19.91
CA TYR A 286 12.71 2.45 19.14
C TYR A 286 13.03 1.73 17.83
N ILE A 287 12.96 0.40 17.88
CA ILE A 287 13.16 -0.49 16.73
C ILE A 287 12.01 -0.31 15.74
N ARG A 288 12.35 -0.19 14.46
CA ARG A 288 11.42 0.07 13.35
C ARG A 288 11.17 -1.14 12.49
N ALA A 289 12.23 -1.86 12.14
CA ALA A 289 12.20 -2.99 11.24
C ALA A 289 13.34 -3.95 11.54
N PHE A 290 13.18 -5.18 11.04
CA PHE A 290 14.17 -6.23 11.07
C PHE A 290 14.37 -6.84 9.68
N ALA A 291 15.54 -7.43 9.45
CA ALA A 291 15.78 -8.29 8.30
C ALA A 291 16.73 -9.42 8.69
N ALA A 292 16.52 -10.60 8.15
CA ALA A 292 17.34 -11.77 8.46
C ALA A 292 18.10 -12.27 7.23
N THR A 293 19.34 -12.71 7.47
CA THR A 293 20.00 -13.72 6.64
C THR A 293 19.89 -15.07 7.35
N GLU A 294 20.43 -16.13 6.75
CA GLU A 294 20.53 -17.44 7.41
C GLU A 294 21.30 -17.38 8.75
N THR A 295 22.24 -16.45 8.89
CA THR A 295 23.19 -16.42 10.02
C THR A 295 23.17 -15.15 10.83
N THR A 296 22.54 -14.09 10.34
CA THR A 296 22.59 -12.75 10.95
C THR A 296 21.21 -12.11 10.93
N LEU A 297 20.79 -11.62 12.09
CA LEU A 297 19.61 -10.78 12.24
C LEU A 297 20.04 -9.31 12.30
N TRP A 298 19.38 -8.48 11.52
CA TRP A 298 19.59 -7.04 11.42
C TRP A 298 18.37 -6.30 11.95
N ALA A 299 18.59 -5.14 12.53
CA ALA A 299 17.51 -4.25 12.95
C ALA A 299 17.91 -2.79 12.72
N VAL A 300 16.91 -1.94 12.51
CA VAL A 300 17.09 -0.49 12.53
C VAL A 300 16.29 0.13 13.64
N SER A 301 16.92 1.05 14.37
CA SER A 301 16.26 1.88 15.38
C SER A 301 16.29 3.33 14.97
N SER A 302 15.29 4.11 15.36
CA SER A 302 15.21 5.52 15.00
C SER A 302 14.81 6.41 16.17
N THR A 303 15.28 7.65 16.17
CA THR A 303 14.66 8.75 16.91
C THR A 303 13.88 9.65 15.95
N GLN A 304 13.74 10.95 16.24
CA GLN A 304 13.10 11.89 15.32
C GLN A 304 13.94 12.16 14.06
N SER A 305 15.27 12.14 14.16
CA SER A 305 16.16 12.55 13.06
C SER A 305 17.43 11.71 12.89
N ASP A 306 17.66 10.74 13.78
CA ASP A 306 18.82 9.87 13.75
C ASP A 306 18.43 8.42 13.98
N GLY A 307 19.40 7.51 13.94
CA GLY A 307 19.18 6.11 14.23
C GLY A 307 20.43 5.27 14.22
N TYR A 308 20.23 3.96 14.31
CA TYR A 308 21.30 2.97 14.34
C TYR A 308 20.92 1.75 13.51
N LEU A 309 21.92 1.16 12.87
CA LEU A 309 21.88 -0.20 12.34
C LEU A 309 22.47 -1.14 13.39
N TRP A 310 21.74 -2.20 13.69
CA TRP A 310 22.09 -3.21 14.66
C TRP A 310 22.27 -4.56 13.98
N ARG A 311 23.15 -5.38 14.56
CA ARG A 311 23.47 -6.73 14.11
C ARG A 311 23.44 -7.69 15.29
N SER A 312 22.94 -8.90 15.06
CA SER A 312 22.97 -10.02 16.00
C SER A 312 23.18 -11.35 15.26
N ASP A 313 23.98 -12.24 15.84
CA ASP A 313 24.23 -13.59 15.28
C ASP A 313 23.35 -14.68 15.93
N ASP A 314 22.76 -14.37 17.10
CA ASP A 314 21.94 -15.28 17.91
C ASP A 314 20.53 -14.70 18.23
N GLY A 315 20.28 -13.48 17.77
CA GLY A 315 19.09 -12.68 18.01
C GLY A 315 18.90 -12.18 19.45
N MET A 316 19.82 -12.46 20.36
CA MET A 316 19.76 -12.03 21.77
C MET A 316 20.81 -10.99 22.11
N VAL A 317 22.02 -11.14 21.57
CA VAL A 317 23.13 -10.22 21.76
C VAL A 317 23.19 -9.30 20.55
N TRP A 318 23.05 -8.01 20.79
CA TRP A 318 22.96 -7.00 19.75
C TRP A 318 24.12 -6.01 19.83
N THR A 319 24.67 -5.66 18.67
CA THR A 319 25.71 -4.65 18.54
C THR A 319 25.29 -3.60 17.53
N ALA A 320 25.37 -2.32 17.89
CA ALA A 320 25.24 -1.24 16.92
C ALA A 320 26.48 -1.23 16.02
N VAL A 321 26.30 -1.32 14.71
CA VAL A 321 27.40 -1.37 13.74
C VAL A 321 27.53 -0.09 12.92
N GLN A 322 26.48 0.72 12.86
CA GLN A 322 26.51 2.04 12.25
C GLN A 322 25.51 2.98 12.94
N GLN A 323 25.90 4.25 13.07
CA GLN A 323 25.00 5.34 13.42
C GLN A 323 24.62 6.11 12.16
N PHE A 324 23.36 6.50 12.06
CA PHE A 324 22.84 7.40 11.05
C PHE A 324 22.62 8.77 11.69
N THR A 325 23.31 9.80 11.22
CA THR A 325 23.19 11.18 11.74
C THR A 325 22.26 12.06 10.92
N ASP A 326 22.02 11.69 9.66
CA ASP A 326 21.30 12.51 8.68
C ASP A 326 20.10 11.84 8.04
N MET A 327 19.63 10.76 8.68
CA MET A 327 18.39 10.08 8.32
C MET A 327 17.75 9.48 9.58
N ARG A 328 16.43 9.36 9.51
CA ARG A 328 15.62 8.53 10.38
C ARG A 328 15.40 7.19 9.67
N PRO A 329 16.03 6.08 10.09
CA PRO A 329 15.79 4.76 9.52
C PRO A 329 14.35 4.32 9.76
N LEU A 330 13.74 3.70 8.76
CA LEU A 330 12.36 3.22 8.83
C LEU A 330 12.28 1.73 8.54
N ASP A 331 13.14 1.25 7.63
CA ASP A 331 13.09 -0.12 7.17
C ASP A 331 14.47 -0.66 6.78
N VAL A 332 14.63 -1.98 6.76
CA VAL A 332 15.89 -2.67 6.46
C VAL A 332 15.60 -3.95 5.67
N ALA A 333 16.42 -4.23 4.66
CA ALA A 333 16.33 -5.47 3.90
C ALA A 333 17.71 -6.01 3.51
N ILE A 334 17.74 -7.29 3.14
CA ILE A 334 18.92 -7.94 2.58
C ILE A 334 18.71 -8.16 1.09
N HIS A 335 19.65 -7.70 0.28
CA HIS A 335 19.67 -7.96 -1.15
C HIS A 335 21.05 -8.47 -1.56
N THR A 336 21.10 -9.65 -2.17
CA THR A 336 22.35 -10.32 -2.57
C THR A 336 23.38 -10.45 -1.43
N GLY A 337 22.90 -10.69 -0.20
CA GLY A 337 23.73 -10.80 1.01
C GLY A 337 24.23 -9.48 1.59
N GLN A 338 23.84 -8.34 1.00
CA GLN A 338 24.18 -7.01 1.48
C GLN A 338 22.98 -6.34 2.16
N VAL A 339 23.26 -5.53 3.18
CA VAL A 339 22.23 -4.81 3.95
C VAL A 339 21.92 -3.45 3.33
N TYR A 340 20.64 -3.14 3.20
CA TYR A 340 20.12 -1.86 2.72
C TYR A 340 19.13 -1.30 3.73
N VAL A 341 19.10 0.03 3.85
CA VAL A 341 18.26 0.73 4.83
C VAL A 341 17.47 1.82 4.12
N GLY A 342 16.15 1.77 4.25
CA GLY A 342 15.24 2.84 3.85
C GLY A 342 14.98 3.79 5.00
N GLY A 343 14.76 5.05 4.69
CA GLY A 343 14.31 5.99 5.70
C GLY A 343 13.91 7.35 5.18
N GLN A 344 13.77 8.28 6.12
CA GLN A 344 13.49 9.69 5.88
C GLN A 344 14.78 10.50 6.07
N GLY A 345 15.22 11.19 5.02
CA GLY A 345 16.36 12.10 5.08
C GLY A 345 16.02 13.43 5.75
N ASN A 346 17.05 14.14 6.22
CA ASN A 346 16.90 15.46 6.87
C ASN A 346 16.32 16.56 5.94
N ASN A 347 16.33 16.34 4.62
CA ASN A 347 15.71 17.23 3.64
C ASN A 347 14.18 16.99 3.49
N GLY A 348 13.61 16.08 4.28
CA GLY A 348 12.20 15.73 4.21
C GLY A 348 11.83 14.77 3.07
N LYS A 349 12.82 14.25 2.34
CA LYS A 349 12.63 13.24 1.29
C LYS A 349 13.06 11.85 1.74
N GLY A 350 12.47 10.84 1.12
CA GLY A 350 12.89 9.46 1.26
C GLY A 350 14.34 9.27 0.82
N VAL A 351 15.06 8.37 1.49
CA VAL A 351 16.46 8.05 1.17
C VAL A 351 16.71 6.55 1.31
N LEU A 352 17.39 5.98 0.33
CA LEU A 352 17.92 4.62 0.36
C LEU A 352 19.41 4.66 0.69
N TRP A 353 19.83 3.86 1.66
CA TRP A 353 21.23 3.64 2.03
C TRP A 353 21.64 2.19 1.78
N GLY A 354 22.90 1.99 1.42
CA GLY A 354 23.45 0.66 1.18
C GLY A 354 24.97 0.71 1.03
N PRO A 355 25.62 -0.41 0.68
CA PRO A 355 27.06 -0.45 0.49
C PRO A 355 27.49 0.53 -0.60
N PRO A 356 28.67 1.15 -0.49
CA PRO A 356 29.21 2.01 -1.53
C PRO A 356 29.28 1.26 -2.86
N THR A 357 28.57 1.78 -3.87
CA THR A 357 28.61 1.18 -5.19
C THR A 357 30.00 1.37 -5.78
N PRO A 358 30.64 0.33 -6.33
CA PRO A 358 31.88 0.49 -7.08
C PRO A 358 31.64 1.53 -8.16
N GLN A 359 32.45 2.60 -8.22
CA GLN A 359 32.34 3.59 -9.29
C GLN A 359 32.49 2.89 -10.64
N VAL A 360 31.38 2.66 -11.35
CA VAL A 360 31.42 2.40 -12.78
C VAL A 360 31.82 3.72 -13.41
N LEU A 361 33.05 3.79 -13.92
CA LEU A 361 33.53 4.94 -14.70
C LEU A 361 32.49 5.23 -15.80
N SER A 362 31.84 6.39 -15.69
CA SER A 362 30.82 6.85 -16.61
C SER A 362 31.38 6.95 -18.02
N THR A 363 31.10 5.98 -18.87
CA THR A 363 31.01 6.23 -20.30
C THR A 363 29.57 6.57 -20.60
N ASN A 364 29.33 7.82 -21.03
CA ASN A 364 28.06 8.28 -21.58
C ASN A 364 27.62 7.39 -22.75
N GLN A 365 26.93 6.31 -22.43
CA GLN A 365 26.00 5.62 -23.28
C GLN A 365 24.92 5.07 -22.36
N GLN A 366 23.70 5.59 -22.49
CA GLN A 366 22.49 4.81 -22.23
C GLN A 366 22.60 3.54 -23.07
N SER A 367 23.29 2.55 -22.53
CA SER A 367 23.33 1.22 -23.08
C SER A 367 22.06 0.59 -22.55
N LYS A 368 21.08 0.48 -23.44
CA LYS A 368 19.96 -0.44 -23.33
C LYS A 368 20.57 -1.83 -23.08
N LEU A 369 20.83 -2.15 -21.81
CA LEU A 369 21.37 -3.45 -21.42
C LEU A 369 20.20 -4.42 -21.56
N THR A 370 20.09 -5.03 -22.73
CA THR A 370 19.34 -6.28 -22.92
C THR A 370 19.92 -7.32 -21.97
N LEU A 371 19.32 -7.44 -20.79
CA LEU A 371 19.51 -8.58 -19.90
C LEU A 371 18.96 -9.81 -20.63
N THR A 372 19.88 -10.59 -21.17
CA THR A 372 19.60 -11.87 -21.83
C THR A 372 19.77 -12.98 -20.80
N GLY A 373 18.81 -13.06 -19.87
CA GLY A 373 18.47 -14.28 -19.15
C GLY A 373 16.96 -14.46 -19.30
N PRO A 374 16.45 -15.67 -19.60
CA PRO A 374 15.01 -15.84 -19.64
C PRO A 374 14.47 -15.64 -18.23
N LEU A 375 13.74 -14.54 -18.02
CA LEU A 375 12.71 -14.48 -16.99
C LEU A 375 11.84 -15.75 -17.16
N PRO A 376 11.34 -16.37 -16.08
CA PRO A 376 10.26 -17.33 -16.22
C PRO A 376 9.20 -16.68 -17.10
N ALA A 377 8.98 -17.23 -18.29
CA ALA A 377 7.94 -16.78 -19.20
C ALA A 377 6.55 -17.20 -18.70
N ASP A 378 6.42 -17.38 -17.38
CA ASP A 378 5.15 -17.68 -16.76
C ASP A 378 4.27 -16.45 -16.97
N PRO A 379 3.16 -16.61 -17.72
CA PRO A 379 2.26 -15.50 -17.92
C PRO A 379 1.79 -15.04 -16.55
N LEU A 380 1.69 -13.72 -16.37
CA LEU A 380 0.99 -13.17 -15.21
C LEU A 380 -0.37 -13.91 -15.08
N PRO A 381 -0.84 -14.15 -13.84
CA PRO A 381 -2.15 -14.74 -13.64
C PRO A 381 -3.18 -14.00 -14.51
N ALA A 382 -4.13 -14.72 -15.10
CA ALA A 382 -5.24 -14.06 -15.77
C ALA A 382 -5.91 -13.12 -14.75
N ASP A 383 -6.25 -11.91 -15.20
CA ASP A 383 -6.94 -10.90 -14.36
C ASP A 383 -8.06 -11.59 -13.58
N PRO A 384 -7.97 -11.67 -12.24
CA PRO A 384 -8.74 -12.62 -11.46
C PRO A 384 -10.16 -12.12 -11.23
N LEU A 385 -10.59 -11.01 -11.87
CA LEU A 385 -11.93 -10.48 -11.72
C LEU A 385 -12.93 -11.65 -11.78
N PRO A 386 -13.57 -11.99 -10.64
CA PRO A 386 -14.39 -13.17 -10.58
C PRO A 386 -15.46 -13.10 -11.66
N LYS A 387 -15.52 -14.10 -12.54
CA LYS A 387 -16.69 -14.28 -13.42
C LYS A 387 -17.92 -14.70 -12.63
N ASP A 388 -17.73 -15.14 -11.38
CA ASP A 388 -18.79 -15.46 -10.44
C ASP A 388 -19.03 -14.27 -9.48
N PRO A 389 -20.29 -13.90 -9.22
CA PRO A 389 -20.61 -12.85 -8.26
C PRO A 389 -20.05 -13.22 -6.88
N LEU A 390 -19.40 -12.25 -6.24
CA LEU A 390 -18.89 -12.29 -4.85
C LEU A 390 -19.89 -12.97 -3.88
N PRO A 391 -19.41 -13.53 -2.75
CA PRO A 391 -20.24 -14.24 -1.79
C PRO A 391 -21.53 -13.49 -1.44
N LYS A 392 -22.65 -14.19 -1.65
CA LYS A 392 -24.01 -13.70 -1.44
C LYS A 392 -24.34 -13.62 0.05
N ASP A 393 -23.84 -12.61 0.75
CA ASP A 393 -24.62 -12.08 1.86
C ASP A 393 -25.79 -11.28 1.26
N PRO A 394 -27.04 -11.53 1.69
CA PRO A 394 -28.19 -10.94 1.03
C PRO A 394 -28.33 -9.48 1.43
N LEU A 395 -27.65 -8.58 0.72
CA LEU A 395 -28.10 -7.20 0.61
C LEU A 395 -29.44 -7.22 -0.15
N PRO A 396 -30.54 -6.74 0.42
CA PRO A 396 -31.82 -6.70 -0.27
C PRO A 396 -31.85 -5.49 -1.22
N GLN A 397 -31.07 -5.53 -2.30
CA GLN A 397 -31.23 -4.65 -3.46
C GLN A 397 -30.94 -5.47 -4.72
N GLN A 398 -31.75 -5.28 -5.75
CA GLN A 398 -31.73 -6.08 -6.97
C GLN A 398 -30.34 -6.04 -7.63
N VAL A 399 -29.69 -7.20 -7.81
CA VAL A 399 -28.49 -7.30 -8.65
C VAL A 399 -28.90 -6.94 -10.08
N ILE A 400 -28.34 -5.85 -10.60
CA ILE A 400 -28.57 -5.41 -11.98
C ILE A 400 -27.71 -6.27 -12.90
N ALA A 401 -28.30 -6.94 -13.89
CA ALA A 401 -27.52 -7.70 -14.86
C ALA A 401 -26.66 -6.75 -15.72
N SER A 402 -25.48 -7.19 -16.16
CA SER A 402 -24.69 -6.42 -17.13
C SER A 402 -25.55 -6.08 -18.36
N GLY A 403 -25.48 -4.82 -18.81
CA GLY A 403 -26.27 -4.33 -19.94
C GLY A 403 -27.73 -3.94 -19.65
N ASP A 404 -28.23 -4.01 -18.41
CA ASP A 404 -29.54 -3.42 -18.05
C ASP A 404 -29.43 -1.90 -17.88
N THR A 405 -29.52 -1.22 -19.03
CA THR A 405 -29.29 0.21 -19.18
C THR A 405 -30.31 1.07 -18.43
N GLN A 406 -31.55 0.61 -18.32
CA GLN A 406 -32.63 1.37 -17.67
C GLN A 406 -32.51 1.33 -16.16
N ALA A 407 -32.18 0.18 -15.58
CA ALA A 407 -31.98 0.06 -14.14
C ALA A 407 -30.77 0.88 -13.69
N LEU A 408 -29.66 0.82 -14.43
CA LEU A 408 -28.46 1.59 -14.11
C LEU A 408 -28.68 3.11 -14.26
N GLU A 409 -29.32 3.56 -15.34
CA GLU A 409 -29.67 4.97 -15.53
C GLU A 409 -30.61 5.47 -14.42
N ALA A 410 -31.58 4.66 -14.00
CA ALA A 410 -32.46 5.01 -12.90
C ALA A 410 -31.71 5.19 -11.58
N ILE A 411 -30.69 4.36 -11.29
CA ILE A 411 -29.85 4.52 -10.09
C ILE A 411 -29.00 5.78 -10.19
N LEU A 412 -28.31 6.00 -11.31
CA LEU A 412 -27.39 7.13 -11.49
C LEU A 412 -28.11 8.49 -11.48
N THR A 413 -29.36 8.54 -11.94
CA THR A 413 -30.15 9.79 -12.00
C THR A 413 -31.03 10.01 -10.77
N SER A 414 -31.31 8.96 -9.99
CA SER A 414 -32.21 9.06 -8.84
C SER A 414 -31.54 9.78 -7.67
N PRO A 415 -32.14 10.88 -7.15
CA PRO A 415 -31.60 11.56 -5.98
C PRO A 415 -31.51 10.67 -4.74
N ILE A 416 -32.35 9.63 -4.61
CA ILE A 416 -32.39 8.78 -3.40
C ILE A 416 -31.12 7.94 -3.24
N THR A 417 -30.46 7.61 -4.36
CA THR A 417 -29.17 6.90 -4.38
C THR A 417 -28.12 7.64 -3.54
N TYR A 418 -28.24 8.96 -3.44
CA TYR A 418 -27.22 9.82 -2.85
C TYR A 418 -27.57 10.35 -1.47
N THR A 419 -28.79 10.13 -0.95
CA THR A 419 -29.27 10.82 0.27
C THR A 419 -29.12 10.03 1.57
N ASP A 420 -28.95 8.71 1.50
CA ASP A 420 -29.10 7.84 2.68
C ASP A 420 -27.75 7.44 3.31
N GLY A 421 -26.64 8.06 2.88
CA GLY A 421 -25.31 7.82 3.44
C GLY A 421 -24.63 6.55 2.92
N ASN A 422 -25.24 5.84 1.97
CA ASN A 422 -24.78 4.56 1.41
C ASN A 422 -24.58 4.61 -0.10
N ALA A 423 -24.36 5.79 -0.67
CA ALA A 423 -24.22 5.97 -2.12
C ALA A 423 -23.11 5.09 -2.70
N GLN A 424 -22.00 4.94 -1.94
CA GLN A 424 -20.87 4.10 -2.34
C GLN A 424 -21.27 2.63 -2.52
N ASP A 425 -21.92 2.01 -1.52
CA ASP A 425 -22.37 0.62 -1.56
C ASP A 425 -23.37 0.39 -2.72
N VAL A 426 -24.31 1.32 -2.90
CA VAL A 426 -25.34 1.22 -3.94
C VAL A 426 -24.72 1.30 -5.34
N LEU A 427 -23.84 2.25 -5.58
CA LEU A 427 -23.20 2.45 -6.88
C LEU A 427 -22.21 1.33 -7.20
N ALA A 428 -21.38 0.92 -6.24
CA ALA A 428 -20.45 -0.21 -6.41
C ALA A 428 -21.21 -1.49 -6.78
N THR A 429 -22.27 -1.82 -6.02
CA THR A 429 -23.10 -3.00 -6.27
C THR A 429 -23.79 -2.95 -7.64
N ALA A 430 -24.31 -1.77 -8.02
CA ALA A 430 -25.01 -1.60 -9.29
C ALA A 430 -24.08 -1.68 -10.51
N LEU A 431 -22.84 -1.22 -10.38
CA LEU A 431 -21.88 -1.13 -11.48
C LEU A 431 -20.96 -2.35 -11.58
N LEU A 432 -20.77 -3.12 -10.50
CA LEU A 432 -19.89 -4.28 -10.47
C LEU A 432 -20.14 -5.27 -11.63
N PRO A 433 -21.40 -5.63 -11.98
CA PRO A 433 -21.66 -6.54 -13.10
C PRO A 433 -21.16 -5.99 -14.45
N SER A 434 -21.32 -4.68 -14.69
CA SER A 434 -20.79 -4.01 -15.88
C SER A 434 -19.26 -3.91 -15.84
N ALA A 435 -18.69 -3.71 -14.65
CA ALA A 435 -17.25 -3.64 -14.43
C ALA A 435 -16.55 -4.97 -14.77
N THR A 436 -17.18 -6.11 -14.50
CA THR A 436 -16.58 -7.44 -14.71
C THR A 436 -16.92 -8.10 -16.04
N ASP A 437 -17.81 -7.51 -16.86
CA ASP A 437 -18.33 -8.15 -18.08
C ASP A 437 -17.30 -8.22 -19.23
N ALA A 438 -16.30 -7.32 -19.20
CA ALA A 438 -15.29 -7.17 -20.26
C ALA A 438 -15.87 -7.04 -21.70
N ASP A 439 -17.12 -6.56 -21.83
CA ASP A 439 -17.77 -6.33 -23.12
C ASP A 439 -17.53 -4.88 -23.60
N PRO A 440 -16.93 -4.67 -24.80
CA PRO A 440 -16.75 -3.34 -25.39
C PRO A 440 -18.04 -2.51 -25.51
N ALA A 441 -19.19 -3.14 -25.75
CA ALA A 441 -20.47 -2.43 -25.85
C ALA A 441 -20.89 -1.85 -24.48
N VAL A 442 -20.62 -2.57 -23.40
CA VAL A 442 -20.83 -2.09 -22.03
C VAL A 442 -19.86 -0.95 -21.72
N GLY A 443 -18.58 -1.07 -22.10
CA GLY A 443 -17.60 0.02 -21.96
C GLY A 443 -18.03 1.32 -22.66
N GLN A 444 -18.53 1.24 -23.90
CA GLN A 444 -19.08 2.40 -24.63
C GLN A 444 -20.31 2.99 -23.93
N GLN A 445 -21.14 2.15 -23.34
CA GLN A 445 -22.30 2.61 -22.57
C GLN A 445 -21.86 3.38 -21.31
N LEU A 446 -20.87 2.87 -20.57
CA LEU A 446 -20.28 3.57 -19.42
C LEU A 446 -19.73 4.94 -19.82
N THR A 447 -19.02 5.02 -20.95
CA THR A 447 -18.57 6.30 -21.55
C THR A 447 -19.74 7.25 -21.79
N SER A 448 -20.85 6.76 -22.33
CA SER A 448 -22.01 7.61 -22.59
C SER A 448 -22.59 8.22 -21.31
N TYR A 449 -22.64 7.48 -20.20
CA TYR A 449 -23.14 8.01 -18.92
C TYR A 449 -22.27 9.12 -18.34
N LEU A 450 -20.95 9.08 -18.56
CA LEU A 450 -20.02 10.14 -18.10
C LEU A 450 -20.32 11.51 -18.74
N THR A 451 -20.95 11.52 -19.92
CA THR A 451 -21.30 12.75 -20.66
C THR A 451 -22.73 13.24 -20.41
N GLN A 452 -23.53 12.46 -19.68
CA GLN A 452 -24.93 12.78 -19.40
C GLN A 452 -25.09 13.73 -18.19
N ALA A 453 -26.27 14.32 -18.07
CA ALA A 453 -26.61 15.16 -16.93
C ALA A 453 -26.76 14.30 -15.66
N LEU A 454 -25.77 14.38 -14.77
CA LEU A 454 -25.78 13.71 -13.48
C LEU A 454 -26.34 14.60 -12.36
N PRO A 455 -26.80 14.03 -11.24
CA PRO A 455 -27.38 14.81 -10.14
C PRO A 455 -26.38 15.79 -9.52
N VAL A 456 -26.77 17.08 -9.41
CA VAL A 456 -25.92 18.16 -8.84
C VAL A 456 -26.04 18.34 -7.33
N LYS A 457 -26.79 17.46 -6.64
CA LYS A 457 -26.96 17.54 -5.19
C LYS A 457 -25.70 17.03 -4.48
N SER A 458 -25.57 17.35 -3.20
CA SER A 458 -24.58 16.71 -2.34
C SER A 458 -25.00 15.26 -2.05
N ALA A 459 -24.11 14.33 -2.33
CA ALA A 459 -24.20 12.94 -1.90
C ALA A 459 -23.70 12.80 -0.47
N GLN A 460 -24.41 12.02 0.32
CA GLN A 460 -23.99 11.61 1.66
C GLN A 460 -23.29 10.26 1.57
N LEU A 461 -22.11 10.18 2.16
CA LEU A 461 -21.18 9.06 2.05
C LEU A 461 -20.79 8.58 3.44
N PHE A 462 -20.43 7.30 3.56
CA PHE A 462 -19.99 6.69 4.81
C PHE A 462 -20.95 6.96 5.99
N GLU A 463 -22.23 6.64 5.80
CA GLU A 463 -23.34 6.91 6.74
C GLU A 463 -23.52 8.40 7.10
N ASN A 464 -23.42 9.30 6.12
CA ASN A 464 -23.51 10.76 6.28
C ASN A 464 -22.34 11.37 7.07
N ASN A 465 -21.23 10.64 7.17
CA ASN A 465 -20.04 11.23 7.74
C ASN A 465 -19.39 12.16 6.72
N ALA A 466 -19.37 11.81 5.43
CA ALA A 466 -18.78 12.60 4.35
C ALA A 466 -19.80 13.11 3.34
N SER A 467 -19.45 14.17 2.60
CA SER A 467 -20.35 14.67 1.56
C SER A 467 -19.62 15.26 0.35
N ALA A 468 -19.83 14.68 -0.83
CA ALA A 468 -19.26 15.18 -2.09
C ALA A 468 -20.37 15.52 -3.08
N PRO A 469 -20.11 16.26 -4.17
CA PRO A 469 -21.09 16.40 -5.26
C PRO A 469 -21.49 15.02 -5.81
N ALA A 470 -22.78 14.76 -5.97
CA ALA A 470 -23.28 13.50 -6.50
C ALA A 470 -22.80 13.24 -7.94
N THR A 471 -22.57 14.30 -8.72
CA THR A 471 -21.89 14.23 -10.01
C THR A 471 -20.51 13.61 -9.88
N HIS A 472 -19.69 14.08 -8.94
CA HIS A 472 -18.34 13.61 -8.68
C HIS A 472 -18.35 12.12 -8.28
N VAL A 473 -19.18 11.75 -7.31
CA VAL A 473 -19.32 10.35 -6.86
C VAL A 473 -19.74 9.44 -8.03
N SER A 474 -20.71 9.87 -8.84
CA SER A 474 -21.18 9.06 -9.99
C SER A 474 -20.11 8.89 -11.06
N GLN A 475 -19.44 9.98 -11.43
CA GLN A 475 -18.35 9.94 -12.41
C GLN A 475 -17.22 9.05 -11.93
N TRP A 476 -16.86 9.16 -10.65
CA TRP A 476 -15.86 8.33 -10.03
C TRP A 476 -16.20 6.83 -10.16
N TYR A 477 -17.42 6.42 -9.78
CA TYR A 477 -17.83 5.00 -9.86
C TYR A 477 -17.98 4.50 -11.30
N LEU A 478 -18.42 5.36 -12.22
CA LEU A 478 -18.44 5.04 -13.66
C LEU A 478 -17.04 4.83 -14.23
N LEU A 479 -16.07 5.68 -13.84
CA LEU A 479 -14.67 5.56 -14.23
C LEU A 479 -14.04 4.28 -13.66
N TRP A 480 -14.27 3.99 -12.39
CA TRP A 480 -13.87 2.71 -11.76
C TRP A 480 -14.39 1.50 -12.52
N ALA A 481 -15.70 1.46 -12.80
CA ALA A 481 -16.32 0.37 -13.55
C ALA A 481 -15.76 0.26 -14.97
N MET A 482 -15.50 1.39 -15.63
CA MET A 482 -14.92 1.42 -16.98
C MET A 482 -13.48 0.92 -17.00
N GLY A 483 -12.65 1.33 -16.04
CA GLY A 483 -11.26 0.86 -15.91
C GLY A 483 -11.19 -0.65 -15.63
N LEU A 484 -12.08 -1.17 -14.78
CA LEU A 484 -12.22 -2.60 -14.54
C LEU A 484 -12.72 -3.37 -15.78
N ASN A 485 -13.68 -2.80 -16.51
CA ASN A 485 -14.21 -3.41 -17.73
C ASN A 485 -13.14 -3.52 -18.82
N GLY A 486 -12.14 -2.62 -18.82
CA GLY A 486 -11.06 -2.60 -19.80
C GLY A 486 -11.46 -2.04 -21.17
N HIS A 487 -12.67 -1.50 -21.30
CA HIS A 487 -13.15 -0.84 -22.51
C HIS A 487 -13.87 0.48 -22.22
N GLY A 488 -13.85 1.39 -23.20
CA GLY A 488 -14.48 2.70 -23.12
C GLY A 488 -13.51 3.81 -23.53
N GLN A 489 -13.89 5.05 -23.27
CA GLN A 489 -13.05 6.23 -23.47
C GLN A 489 -13.30 7.24 -22.34
N VAL A 490 -12.24 7.66 -21.67
CA VAL A 490 -12.28 8.75 -20.69
C VAL A 490 -12.46 10.07 -21.44
N PRO A 491 -13.51 10.85 -21.12
CA PRO A 491 -13.65 12.20 -21.66
C PRO A 491 -12.51 13.13 -21.21
N ILE A 492 -11.95 13.89 -22.14
CA ILE A 492 -10.81 14.80 -21.90
C ILE A 492 -11.16 15.85 -20.83
N GLU A 493 -12.42 16.28 -20.77
CA GLU A 493 -12.89 17.28 -19.81
C GLU A 493 -12.73 16.81 -18.36
N LEU A 494 -12.76 15.50 -18.10
CA LEU A 494 -12.53 14.95 -16.76
C LEU A 494 -11.04 14.97 -16.37
N LEU A 495 -10.14 14.77 -17.33
CA LEU A 495 -8.69 14.91 -17.12
C LEU A 495 -8.29 16.37 -16.89
N GLN A 496 -8.97 17.30 -17.56
CA GLN A 496 -8.73 18.74 -17.46
C GLN A 496 -9.47 19.42 -16.30
N GLN A 497 -10.28 18.68 -15.54
CA GLN A 497 -11.07 19.25 -14.46
C GLN A 497 -10.18 19.85 -13.37
N SER A 498 -10.35 21.16 -13.12
CA SER A 498 -9.57 21.88 -12.11
C SER A 498 -9.84 21.33 -10.71
N TRP A 499 -8.76 21.22 -9.92
CA TRP A 499 -8.87 20.87 -8.52
C TRP A 499 -9.57 21.99 -7.73
N THR A 500 -10.69 21.65 -7.07
CA THR A 500 -11.47 22.60 -6.27
C THR A 500 -11.76 22.16 -4.85
N GLU A 501 -11.36 20.94 -4.50
CA GLU A 501 -11.63 20.39 -3.16
C GLU A 501 -10.62 20.94 -2.14
N PRO A 502 -11.05 21.21 -0.90
CA PRO A 502 -10.14 21.62 0.15
C PRO A 502 -9.06 20.55 0.38
N ALA A 503 -7.82 21.01 0.58
CA ALA A 503 -6.75 20.11 0.99
C ALA A 503 -7.12 19.45 2.34
N ASN A 504 -6.98 18.12 2.40
CA ASN A 504 -7.12 17.29 3.60
C ASN A 504 -8.56 16.97 4.03
N ASP A 505 -9.56 17.40 3.25
CA ASP A 505 -10.94 16.97 3.41
C ASP A 505 -11.19 15.68 2.62
N ARG A 506 -12.03 14.79 3.16
CA ARG A 506 -12.25 13.43 2.58
C ARG A 506 -12.97 13.47 1.24
N GLU A 507 -13.60 14.59 0.93
CA GLU A 507 -14.27 14.89 -0.32
C GLU A 507 -13.29 14.79 -1.51
N LYS A 508 -11.99 15.00 -1.26
CA LYS A 508 -10.90 14.81 -2.22
C LYS A 508 -10.90 13.44 -2.91
N TYR A 509 -11.35 12.38 -2.22
CA TYR A 509 -11.33 11.01 -2.77
C TYR A 509 -12.29 10.80 -3.93
N TRP A 510 -13.32 11.64 -4.04
CA TRP A 510 -14.35 11.51 -5.07
C TRP A 510 -14.16 12.49 -6.21
N HIS A 511 -13.10 13.30 -6.21
CA HIS A 511 -12.83 14.16 -7.36
C HIS A 511 -12.61 13.29 -8.62
N PRO A 512 -13.22 13.63 -9.77
CA PRO A 512 -13.15 12.76 -10.96
C PRO A 512 -11.76 12.67 -11.60
N ALA A 513 -10.98 13.76 -11.56
CA ALA A 513 -9.67 13.83 -12.23
C ALA A 513 -8.70 12.68 -11.90
N PRO A 514 -8.43 12.31 -10.63
CA PRO A 514 -7.55 11.18 -10.32
C PRO A 514 -8.09 9.84 -10.84
N ALA A 515 -9.40 9.59 -10.72
CA ALA A 515 -10.02 8.38 -11.28
C ALA A 515 -9.96 8.37 -12.81
N ALA A 516 -10.04 9.53 -13.46
CA ALA A 516 -9.92 9.68 -14.91
C ALA A 516 -8.50 9.38 -15.38
N ALA A 517 -7.47 9.88 -14.69
CA ALA A 517 -6.07 9.58 -14.99
C ALA A 517 -5.77 8.08 -14.86
N TRP A 518 -6.21 7.47 -13.75
CA TRP A 518 -6.10 6.03 -13.54
C TRP A 518 -6.83 5.22 -14.62
N THR A 519 -8.07 5.60 -14.95
CA THR A 519 -8.87 4.88 -15.95
C THR A 519 -8.26 4.98 -17.34
N ALA A 520 -7.75 6.16 -17.73
CA ALA A 520 -7.07 6.35 -19.00
C ALA A 520 -5.85 5.42 -19.11
N ALA A 521 -5.04 5.36 -18.06
CA ALA A 521 -3.91 4.43 -17.96
C ALA A 521 -4.34 2.97 -18.09
N ARG A 522 -5.42 2.58 -17.39
CA ARG A 522 -5.91 1.21 -17.42
C ARG A 522 -6.45 0.78 -18.78
N LEU A 523 -7.09 1.71 -19.49
CA LEU A 523 -7.61 1.50 -20.85
C LEU A 523 -6.53 1.55 -21.93
N GLY A 524 -5.31 2.01 -21.61
CA GLY A 524 -4.28 2.29 -22.61
C GLY A 524 -4.67 3.43 -23.54
N GLN A 525 -5.41 4.44 -23.05
CA GLN A 525 -5.85 5.58 -23.85
C GLN A 525 -4.68 6.56 -24.06
N ASP A 526 -3.88 6.32 -25.09
CA ASP A 526 -2.61 7.00 -25.38
C ASP A 526 -2.68 8.02 -26.54
N ASP A 527 -3.89 8.42 -26.94
CA ASP A 527 -4.08 9.37 -28.03
C ASP A 527 -3.54 10.78 -27.70
N GLU A 528 -3.24 11.57 -28.73
CA GLU A 528 -2.60 12.89 -28.61
C GLU A 528 -3.34 13.85 -27.67
N ALA A 529 -4.67 13.83 -27.67
CA ALA A 529 -5.47 14.70 -26.82
C ALA A 529 -5.35 14.28 -25.35
N THR A 530 -5.36 12.97 -25.08
CA THR A 530 -5.19 12.41 -23.74
C THR A 530 -3.81 12.71 -23.16
N ILE A 531 -2.74 12.42 -23.90
CA ILE A 531 -1.36 12.69 -23.43
C ILE A 531 -1.14 14.19 -23.23
N THR A 532 -1.62 15.04 -24.15
CA THR A 532 -1.54 16.50 -23.99
C THR A 532 -2.26 16.96 -22.73
N ALA A 533 -3.50 16.50 -22.50
CA ALA A 533 -4.28 16.87 -21.33
C ALA A 533 -3.56 16.48 -20.02
N ILE A 534 -2.98 15.28 -19.95
CA ILE A 534 -2.26 14.82 -18.75
C ILE A 534 -0.98 15.63 -18.52
N ILE A 535 -0.21 15.94 -19.58
CA ILE A 535 1.02 16.74 -19.46
C ILE A 535 0.73 18.17 -19.00
N GLU A 536 -0.34 18.79 -19.49
CA GLU A 536 -0.76 20.12 -19.05
C GLU A 536 -1.05 20.16 -17.54
N ARG A 537 -1.62 19.08 -16.98
CA ARG A 537 -1.92 18.98 -15.55
C ARG A 537 -0.67 18.98 -14.68
N LEU A 538 0.47 18.47 -15.16
CA LEU A 538 1.73 18.47 -14.40
C LEU A 538 2.23 19.86 -13.99
N THR A 539 1.76 20.92 -14.66
CA THR A 539 2.16 22.31 -14.41
C THR A 539 1.10 23.17 -13.71
N THR A 540 -0.06 22.59 -13.38
CA THR A 540 -1.13 23.36 -12.72
C THR A 540 -0.74 23.67 -11.28
N GLN A 541 -0.58 24.96 -10.94
CA GLN A 541 -0.05 25.38 -9.63
C GLN A 541 -0.97 25.04 -8.46
N GLU A 542 -2.28 24.97 -8.71
CA GLU A 542 -3.31 24.71 -7.70
C GLU A 542 -3.43 23.22 -7.35
N ASP A 543 -2.84 22.34 -8.17
CA ASP A 543 -2.91 20.90 -7.93
C ASP A 543 -2.01 20.50 -6.76
N PRO A 544 -2.52 19.70 -5.81
CA PRO A 544 -1.66 19.13 -4.78
C PRO A 544 -0.70 18.11 -5.41
N LEU A 545 0.49 17.98 -4.85
CA LEU A 545 1.56 17.14 -5.41
C LEU A 545 1.16 15.66 -5.58
N TRP A 546 0.30 15.12 -4.71
CA TRP A 546 -0.20 13.75 -4.85
C TRP A 546 -1.11 13.59 -6.08
N LEU A 547 -1.87 14.61 -6.46
CA LEU A 547 -2.67 14.59 -7.69
C LEU A 547 -1.77 14.64 -8.92
N VAL A 548 -0.69 15.44 -8.86
CA VAL A 548 0.37 15.41 -9.88
C VAL A 548 0.97 14.02 -9.98
N GLY A 549 1.16 13.32 -8.85
CA GLY A 549 1.57 11.92 -8.79
C GLY A 549 0.64 10.98 -9.58
N ASP A 550 -0.68 11.11 -9.43
CA ASP A 550 -1.65 10.31 -10.19
C ASP A 550 -1.49 10.52 -11.73
N PHE A 551 -1.22 11.76 -12.17
CA PHE A 551 -0.97 12.08 -13.58
C PHE A 551 0.40 11.59 -14.07
N VAL A 552 1.45 11.67 -13.25
CA VAL A 552 2.77 11.06 -13.53
C VAL A 552 2.62 9.55 -13.68
N GLY A 553 1.87 8.91 -12.78
CA GLY A 553 1.58 7.48 -12.84
C GLY A 553 0.85 7.10 -14.12
N ALA A 554 -0.13 7.90 -14.54
CA ALA A 554 -0.84 7.67 -15.79
C ALA A 554 0.08 7.81 -17.02
N LEU A 555 0.93 8.84 -17.09
CA LEU A 555 1.89 8.98 -18.19
C LEU A 555 2.88 7.83 -18.23
N HIS A 556 3.41 7.44 -17.08
CA HIS A 556 4.32 6.30 -16.99
C HIS A 556 3.68 5.02 -17.55
N ALA A 557 2.44 4.72 -17.16
CA ALA A 557 1.72 3.55 -17.64
C ALA A 557 1.38 3.62 -19.14
N LEU A 558 0.99 4.79 -19.65
CA LEU A 558 0.60 4.97 -21.06
C LEU A 558 1.79 4.96 -22.02
N THR A 559 2.94 5.46 -21.58
CA THR A 559 4.09 5.73 -22.46
C THR A 559 5.26 4.76 -22.24
N GLY A 560 5.34 4.14 -21.06
CA GLY A 560 6.50 3.38 -20.61
C GLY A 560 7.71 4.23 -20.21
N GLU A 561 7.63 5.55 -20.34
CA GLU A 561 8.73 6.46 -20.00
C GLU A 561 8.87 6.60 -18.48
N GLN A 562 10.11 6.77 -18.01
CA GLN A 562 10.48 6.68 -16.58
C GLN A 562 10.94 8.02 -16.00
N TYR A 563 10.47 9.15 -16.53
CA TYR A 563 10.88 10.49 -16.09
C TYR A 563 10.38 10.86 -14.68
N GLY A 564 9.40 10.12 -14.15
CA GLY A 564 8.83 10.36 -12.82
C GLY A 564 8.31 11.79 -12.68
N TYR A 565 8.80 12.51 -11.67
CA TYR A 565 8.36 13.88 -11.37
C TYR A 565 9.18 14.97 -12.09
N ASP A 566 10.00 14.60 -13.08
CA ASP A 566 10.69 15.58 -13.93
C ASP A 566 9.75 16.10 -15.02
N VAL A 567 9.02 17.17 -14.69
CA VAL A 567 8.07 17.81 -15.60
C VAL A 567 8.74 18.33 -16.88
N SER A 568 9.99 18.78 -16.78
CA SER A 568 10.71 19.31 -17.96
C SER A 568 11.03 18.18 -18.94
N ALA A 569 11.44 17.01 -18.43
CA ALA A 569 11.67 15.84 -19.28
C ALA A 569 10.38 15.36 -19.97
N TRP A 570 9.24 15.34 -19.26
CA TRP A 570 7.95 15.03 -19.87
C TRP A 570 7.54 16.00 -20.98
N GLN A 571 7.71 17.30 -20.74
CA GLN A 571 7.39 18.34 -21.73
C GLN A 571 8.27 18.23 -22.97
N GLN A 572 9.58 18.08 -22.77
CA GLN A 572 10.53 17.94 -23.86
C GLN A 572 10.24 16.68 -24.69
N TRP A 573 10.06 15.53 -24.04
CA TRP A 573 9.71 14.28 -24.71
C TRP A 573 8.45 14.45 -25.56
N TRP A 574 7.42 15.13 -25.05
CA TRP A 574 6.18 15.32 -25.77
C TRP A 574 6.27 16.28 -26.95
N GLU A 575 7.09 17.33 -26.83
CA GLU A 575 7.43 18.18 -27.97
C GLU A 575 8.11 17.37 -29.08
N GLU A 576 9.05 16.48 -28.72
CA GLU A 576 9.75 15.61 -29.67
C GLU A 576 8.82 14.58 -30.34
N GLN A 577 7.77 14.09 -29.65
CA GLN A 577 6.79 13.16 -30.25
C GLN A 577 5.83 13.84 -31.24
N LYS A 578 5.68 15.16 -31.17
CA LYS A 578 4.78 15.95 -32.05
C LYS A 578 5.42 16.38 -33.36
N GLU A 579 6.75 16.32 -33.47
CA GLU A 579 7.53 16.61 -34.68
C GLU A 579 7.57 15.41 -35.64
#